data_AF-A0AA42Z265-F1
#
_entry.id   AF-A0AA42Z265-F1
#
_cell.length_a   1.000
_cell.length_b   1.000
_cell.length_c   1.000
_cell.angle_alpha   90.00
_cell.angle_beta   90.00
_cell.angle_gamma   90.00
#
_symmetry.space_group_name_H-M   'P 1'
#
loop_
_entity.id
_entity.type
_entity.pdbx_description
1 polymer ?
#
loop_
_entity_poly.entity_id
_entity_poly.type
_entity_poly.pdbx_seq_one_letter_code
_entity_poly.pdbx_strand_id
1 'polypeptide(L)'
;MSELPDGIPRARPAEPRDSAAAILVRRDEDGRDRVLLARRSRSTRFMPGHLSFPGGTIDAADRETADPFRAAASRELDEELGLQVEATEWIDAGDRITPPMFPVRFMNRFFVHRVEALRDEIAPMTDELDSARFELAETVLEAWERGECRVPPPVLPILRCLARHESASLEQLAEAIRQANQREERTPRIEFTPGTWMVPLSTATLPPATHTNVWFPGGRFFAIVDPGSDEPEELDRLAGVIERRCSDGDRLRMVLLTHHHQDHVDGVAQIATRLDVPVCAHEATLEPLRDRLGDLRTLTIADGETIDLAGITLRAHHTPGHAVGHMAFELVDRGLLLTGDLVSSVSTILIDPESGDMGDYLQSLERMKELGCKTLLPGHGTPLPGKTLERVLEHRRQRESKIRVQLGDAPLELDRIARQAYDDLPEMPLPLIRRQTLSHLLLLERSGSARRVGEDGDQWSTQ
;
A
#
# COMPACT_ATOMS: atom_id res chain seq x y z
N MET A 1 6.87 3.22 -20.70
CA MET A 1 8.06 3.85 -20.09
C MET A 1 8.21 3.25 -18.71
N SER A 2 9.10 2.28 -18.59
CA SER A 2 9.44 1.58 -17.33
C SER A 2 10.46 2.33 -16.47
N GLU A 3 10.94 3.47 -16.97
CA GLU A 3 12.05 4.21 -16.40
C GLU A 3 11.59 5.64 -16.15
N LEU A 4 12.08 6.21 -15.04
CA LEU A 4 12.05 7.65 -14.82
C LEU A 4 12.59 8.34 -16.08
N PRO A 5 11.79 9.18 -16.77
CA PRO A 5 12.28 9.92 -17.92
C PRO A 5 13.52 10.74 -17.53
N ASP A 6 14.48 10.83 -18.44
CA ASP A 6 15.69 11.63 -18.24
C ASP A 6 15.36 13.03 -17.71
N GLY A 7 15.97 13.38 -16.57
CA GLY A 7 15.80 14.67 -15.91
C GLY A 7 14.65 14.77 -14.90
N ILE A 8 13.84 13.72 -14.70
CA ILE A 8 12.88 13.67 -13.59
C ILE A 8 13.58 13.13 -12.32
N PRO A 9 13.67 13.88 -11.22
CA PRO A 9 14.33 13.40 -10.01
C PRO A 9 13.49 12.32 -9.32
N ARG A 10 14.18 11.34 -8.70
CA ARG A 10 13.54 10.38 -7.79
C ARG A 10 12.85 11.13 -6.64
N ALA A 11 11.63 10.72 -6.31
CA ALA A 11 10.97 11.22 -5.11
C ALA A 11 11.74 10.75 -3.85
N ARG A 12 11.60 11.48 -2.75
CA ARG A 12 12.15 11.08 -1.44
C ARG A 12 11.00 10.70 -0.51
N PRO A 13 11.21 9.71 0.38
CA PRO A 13 10.24 9.41 1.43
C PRO A 13 9.94 10.67 2.26
N ALA A 14 8.69 10.80 2.71
CA ALA A 14 8.33 11.89 3.62
C ALA A 14 9.13 11.79 4.93
N GLU A 15 9.59 12.90 5.48
CA GLU A 15 10.24 12.90 6.79
C GLU A 15 9.21 12.55 7.89
N PRO A 16 9.53 11.63 8.81
CA PRO A 16 8.65 11.29 9.90
C PRO A 16 8.53 12.45 10.89
N ARG A 17 7.31 12.73 11.34
CA ARG A 17 7.05 13.68 12.43
C ARG A 17 7.06 12.96 13.78
N ASP A 18 7.58 13.59 14.80
CA ASP A 18 7.51 13.04 16.15
C ASP A 18 6.05 13.01 16.63
N SER A 19 5.66 11.88 17.22
CA SER A 19 4.34 11.66 17.80
C SER A 19 4.43 10.75 19.02
N ALA A 20 3.39 10.77 19.84
CA ALA A 20 3.26 9.90 21.00
C ALA A 20 1.89 9.25 21.04
N ALA A 21 1.83 8.01 21.52
CA ALA A 21 0.59 7.25 21.67
C ALA A 21 0.46 6.65 23.07
N ALA A 22 -0.75 6.81 23.64
CA ALA A 22 -1.11 6.37 24.98
C ALA A 22 -1.77 4.98 24.94
N ILE A 23 -1.11 3.99 25.54
CA ILE A 23 -1.63 2.64 25.76
C ILE A 23 -2.16 2.55 27.18
N LEU A 24 -3.44 2.86 27.36
CA LEU A 24 -4.10 2.69 28.65
C LEU A 24 -4.59 1.26 28.82
N VAL A 25 -4.18 0.63 29.92
CA VAL A 25 -4.61 -0.71 30.31
C VAL A 25 -5.46 -0.62 31.57
N ARG A 26 -6.56 -1.38 31.60
CA ARG A 26 -7.46 -1.47 32.75
C ARG A 26 -7.79 -2.94 33.00
N ARG A 27 -7.79 -3.34 34.27
CA ARG A 27 -8.21 -4.69 34.66
C ARG A 27 -9.73 -4.75 34.79
N ASP A 28 -10.37 -5.73 34.17
CA ASP A 28 -11.81 -5.97 34.31
C ASP A 28 -12.13 -6.81 35.56
N GLU A 29 -13.43 -7.03 35.81
CA GLU A 29 -13.92 -7.80 36.97
C GLU A 29 -13.47 -9.26 36.94
N ASP A 30 -13.20 -9.81 35.76
CA ASP A 30 -12.67 -11.16 35.56
C ASP A 30 -11.15 -11.23 35.72
N GLY A 31 -10.49 -10.11 35.99
CA GLY A 31 -9.04 -10.02 36.15
C GLY A 31 -8.26 -9.90 34.82
N ARG A 32 -8.94 -9.71 33.69
CA ARG A 32 -8.31 -9.59 32.36
C ARG A 32 -7.92 -8.16 32.06
N ASP A 33 -6.85 -8.01 31.29
CA ASP A 33 -6.36 -6.70 30.87
C ASP A 33 -7.05 -6.23 29.58
N ARG A 34 -7.82 -5.15 29.68
CA ARG A 34 -8.46 -4.47 28.54
C ARG A 34 -7.66 -3.22 28.18
N VAL A 35 -7.54 -2.94 26.89
CA VAL A 35 -6.78 -1.81 26.36
C VAL A 35 -7.72 -0.79 25.73
N LEU A 36 -7.48 0.49 25.98
CA LEU A 36 -8.24 1.57 25.36
C LEU A 36 -7.88 1.70 23.88
N LEU A 37 -8.89 1.58 23.02
CA LEU A 37 -8.77 1.80 21.59
C LEU A 37 -9.79 2.85 21.14
N ALA A 38 -9.32 3.79 20.33
CA ALA A 38 -10.13 4.82 19.70
C ALA A 38 -10.33 4.50 18.22
N ARG A 39 -11.55 4.74 17.72
CA ARG A 39 -11.88 4.67 16.30
C ARG A 39 -11.73 6.06 15.71
N ARG A 40 -10.79 6.22 14.78
CA ARG A 40 -10.60 7.49 14.06
C ARG A 40 -11.81 7.80 13.20
N SER A 41 -12.24 9.06 13.21
CA SER A 41 -13.33 9.56 12.39
C SER A 41 -13.04 9.35 10.91
N ARG A 42 -14.11 9.06 10.15
CA ARG A 42 -14.02 8.83 8.70
C ARG A 42 -13.65 10.09 7.92
N SER A 43 -13.77 11.28 8.53
CA SER A 43 -13.36 12.56 7.93
C SER A 43 -11.87 12.85 8.09
N THR A 44 -11.15 12.08 8.92
CA THR A 44 -9.71 12.30 9.16
C THR A 44 -8.88 12.03 7.91
N ARG A 45 -7.78 12.79 7.74
CA ARG A 45 -6.88 12.66 6.59
C ARG A 45 -6.00 11.40 6.65
N PHE A 46 -5.70 10.91 7.84
CA PHE A 46 -4.80 9.78 8.06
C PHE A 46 -5.56 8.61 8.71
N MET A 47 -5.59 7.48 7.99
CA MET A 47 -6.20 6.21 8.42
C MET A 47 -7.64 6.32 8.93
N PRO A 48 -8.57 6.89 8.16
CA PRO A 48 -9.97 7.04 8.57
C PRO A 48 -10.62 5.68 8.92
N GLY A 49 -11.41 5.66 10.00
CA GLY A 49 -12.16 4.48 10.47
C GLY A 49 -11.32 3.38 11.15
N HIS A 50 -10.00 3.55 11.25
CA HIS A 50 -9.12 2.59 11.90
C HIS A 50 -9.21 2.68 13.42
N LEU A 51 -8.97 1.54 14.09
CA LEU A 51 -8.76 1.47 15.54
C LEU A 51 -7.28 1.72 15.84
N SER A 52 -7.00 2.69 16.69
CA SER A 52 -5.65 3.02 17.15
C SER A 52 -5.65 3.35 18.64
N PHE A 53 -4.46 3.43 19.23
CA PHE A 53 -4.29 4.07 20.53
C PHE A 53 -4.51 5.60 20.38
N PRO A 54 -5.09 6.28 21.38
CA PRO A 54 -5.12 7.74 21.44
C PRO A 54 -3.72 8.33 21.34
N GLY A 55 -3.59 9.50 20.71
CA GLY A 55 -2.30 10.14 20.51
C GLY A 55 -2.18 10.96 19.23
N GLY A 56 -1.12 11.75 19.17
CA GLY A 56 -0.92 12.76 18.14
C GLY A 56 0.51 13.27 18.06
N THR A 57 0.70 14.33 17.28
CA THR A 57 2.01 14.92 17.04
C THR A 57 2.51 15.71 18.24
N ILE A 58 3.83 15.81 18.39
CA ILE A 58 4.42 16.69 19.41
C ILE A 58 4.29 18.15 18.98
N ASP A 59 3.61 18.94 19.80
CA ASP A 59 3.36 20.35 19.56
C ASP A 59 4.44 21.25 20.20
N ALA A 60 4.37 22.55 19.92
CA ALA A 60 5.35 23.52 20.41
C ALA A 60 5.41 23.56 21.94
N ALA A 61 4.27 23.50 22.62
CA ALA A 61 4.20 23.51 24.08
C ALA A 61 4.82 22.25 24.72
N ASP A 62 4.62 21.08 24.09
CA ASP A 62 5.21 19.82 24.56
C ASP A 62 6.74 19.90 24.54
N ARG A 63 7.32 20.56 23.52
CA ARG A 63 8.77 20.76 23.35
C ARG A 63 9.41 21.64 24.42
N GLU A 64 8.63 22.41 25.17
CA GLU A 64 9.11 23.23 26.29
C GLU A 64 9.22 22.42 27.60
N THR A 65 8.70 21.19 27.62
CA THR A 65 8.75 20.31 28.80
C THR A 65 10.04 19.48 28.86
N ALA A 66 10.29 18.86 30.02
CA ALA A 66 11.47 18.00 30.22
C ALA A 66 11.43 16.70 29.39
N ASP A 67 10.24 16.19 29.08
CA ASP A 67 10.03 15.03 28.19
C ASP A 67 8.85 15.32 27.25
N PRO A 68 9.14 15.86 26.04
CA PRO A 68 8.10 16.24 25.09
C PRO A 68 7.18 15.10 24.64
N PHE A 69 7.68 13.85 24.61
CA PHE A 69 6.87 12.72 24.18
C PHE A 69 5.84 12.33 25.23
N ARG A 70 6.23 12.34 26.51
CA ARG A 70 5.30 12.08 27.63
C ARG A 70 4.29 13.20 27.77
N ALA A 71 4.72 14.45 27.61
CA ALA A 71 3.82 15.61 27.63
C ALA A 71 2.78 15.51 26.52
N ALA A 72 3.20 15.19 25.29
CA ALA A 72 2.29 14.96 24.17
C ALA A 72 1.31 13.81 24.43
N ALA A 73 1.78 12.67 24.97
CA ALA A 73 0.90 11.54 25.30
C ALA A 73 -0.20 11.92 26.31
N SER A 74 0.14 12.69 27.35
CA SER A 74 -0.83 13.19 28.33
C SER A 74 -1.79 14.23 27.72
N ARG A 75 -1.27 15.19 26.95
CA ARG A 75 -2.06 16.24 26.31
C ARG A 75 -3.09 15.67 25.34
N GLU A 76 -2.65 14.84 24.40
CA GLU A 76 -3.53 14.23 23.38
C GLU A 76 -4.62 13.39 24.04
N LEU A 77 -4.29 12.65 25.10
CA LEU A 77 -5.25 11.86 25.86
C LEU A 77 -6.33 12.74 26.54
N ASP A 78 -5.95 13.89 27.09
CA ASP A 78 -6.88 14.84 27.71
C ASP A 78 -7.72 15.58 26.65
N GLU A 79 -7.09 16.05 25.57
CA GLU A 79 -7.76 16.75 24.47
C GLU A 79 -8.76 15.85 23.73
N GLU A 80 -8.40 14.60 23.43
CA GLU A 80 -9.25 13.68 22.70
C GLU A 80 -10.35 13.05 23.57
N LEU A 81 -10.08 12.78 24.85
CA LEU A 81 -10.92 11.92 25.70
C LEU A 81 -11.21 12.46 27.11
N GLY A 82 -10.62 13.59 27.51
CA GLY A 82 -10.77 14.17 28.84
C GLY A 82 -10.17 13.30 29.96
N LEU A 83 -9.18 12.46 29.63
CA LEU A 83 -8.51 11.59 30.59
C LEU A 83 -7.14 12.15 30.95
N GLN A 84 -6.92 12.37 32.24
CA GLN A 84 -5.71 12.96 32.77
C GLN A 84 -4.78 11.89 33.34
N VAL A 85 -3.56 11.85 32.83
CA VAL A 85 -2.45 11.01 33.35
C VAL A 85 -1.22 11.91 33.43
N GLU A 86 -0.56 11.93 34.58
CA GLU A 86 0.62 12.78 34.76
C GLU A 86 1.79 12.27 33.91
N ALA A 87 2.54 13.18 33.28
CA ALA A 87 3.61 12.80 32.34
C ALA A 87 4.65 11.85 32.99
N THR A 88 4.89 11.97 34.29
CA THR A 88 5.81 11.13 35.06
C THR A 88 5.31 9.70 35.30
N GLU A 89 4.02 9.43 35.11
CA GLU A 89 3.41 8.12 35.39
C GLU A 89 3.46 7.16 34.20
N TRP A 90 3.78 7.65 33.01
CA TRP A 90 3.93 6.82 31.82
C TRP A 90 5.11 5.84 31.94
N ILE A 91 5.01 4.65 31.36
CA ILE A 91 6.17 3.77 31.14
C ILE A 91 6.45 3.75 29.64
N ASP A 92 7.68 4.08 29.26
CA ASP A 92 8.11 4.06 27.85
C ASP A 92 8.12 2.63 27.32
N ALA A 93 7.38 2.39 26.24
CA ALA A 93 7.21 1.12 25.58
C ALA A 93 7.91 1.06 24.21
N GLY A 94 8.84 1.99 23.96
CA GLY A 94 9.61 2.08 22.72
C GLY A 94 8.85 2.80 21.62
N ASP A 95 9.47 2.86 20.45
CA ASP A 95 8.97 3.62 19.30
C ASP A 95 8.86 2.77 18.03
N ARG A 96 8.15 3.32 17.04
CA ARG A 96 8.05 2.75 15.71
C ARG A 96 7.91 3.86 14.67
N ILE A 97 8.66 3.72 13.57
CA ILE A 97 8.56 4.64 12.44
C ILE A 97 7.55 4.09 11.43
N THR A 98 6.63 4.95 10.98
CA THR A 98 5.74 4.64 9.87
C THR A 98 6.57 4.28 8.63
N PRO A 99 6.26 3.18 7.93
CA PRO A 99 7.05 2.73 6.80
C PRO A 99 7.26 3.80 5.71
N PRO A 100 8.40 3.77 5.00
CA PRO A 100 8.84 4.87 4.14
C PRO A 100 7.97 5.12 2.90
N MET A 101 7.14 4.16 2.47
CA MET A 101 6.23 4.35 1.33
C MET A 101 4.96 5.16 1.68
N PHE A 102 4.69 5.43 2.96
CA PHE A 102 3.53 6.24 3.32
C PHE A 102 3.78 7.73 3.03
N PRO A 103 2.79 8.45 2.48
CA PRO A 103 2.93 9.88 2.22
C PRO A 103 2.95 10.73 3.50
N VAL A 104 2.40 10.20 4.60
CA VAL A 104 2.42 10.81 5.92
C VAL A 104 3.07 9.83 6.87
N ARG A 105 4.15 10.26 7.53
CA ARG A 105 4.98 9.40 8.38
C ARG A 105 5.14 9.99 9.77
N PHE A 106 5.25 9.10 10.74
CA PHE A 106 5.45 9.43 12.14
C PHE A 106 6.57 8.57 12.72
N MET A 107 7.38 9.14 13.59
CA MET A 107 8.10 8.37 14.62
C MET A 107 7.21 8.40 15.85
N ASN A 108 6.54 7.29 16.11
CA ASN A 108 5.55 7.21 17.18
C ASN A 108 6.15 6.50 18.38
N ARG A 109 6.21 7.20 19.51
CA ARG A 109 6.62 6.62 20.79
C ARG A 109 5.42 6.17 21.60
N PHE A 110 5.44 4.93 22.05
CA PHE A 110 4.35 4.33 22.79
C PHE A 110 4.62 4.41 24.29
N PHE A 111 3.59 4.76 25.05
CA PHE A 111 3.64 4.82 26.50
C PHE A 111 2.52 3.99 27.09
N VAL A 112 2.81 3.23 28.15
CA VAL A 112 1.83 2.38 28.81
C VAL A 112 1.57 2.91 30.21
N HIS A 113 0.30 2.92 30.61
CA HIS A 113 -0.11 3.24 31.97
C HIS A 113 -1.34 2.41 32.36
N ARG A 114 -1.53 2.19 33.67
CA ARG A 114 -2.69 1.46 34.20
C ARG A 114 -3.67 2.42 34.85
N VAL A 115 -4.92 2.36 34.43
CA VAL A 115 -6.00 3.16 35.00
C VAL A 115 -6.96 2.28 35.78
N GLU A 116 -7.50 2.84 36.86
CA GLU A 116 -8.50 2.20 37.72
C GLU A 116 -9.86 2.89 37.52
N ALA A 117 -10.95 2.15 37.71
CA ALA A 117 -12.31 2.69 37.84
C ALA A 117 -12.84 3.57 36.67
N LEU A 118 -12.37 3.37 35.44
CA LEU A 118 -12.97 3.98 34.25
C LEU A 118 -14.12 3.13 33.69
N ARG A 119 -15.07 3.79 33.02
CA ARG A 119 -16.14 3.12 32.24
C ARG A 119 -15.55 2.42 31.02
N ASP A 120 -16.28 1.43 30.50
CA ASP A 120 -15.89 0.70 29.29
C ASP A 120 -15.82 1.60 28.06
N GLU A 121 -16.78 2.51 27.92
CA GLU A 121 -16.85 3.48 26.85
C GLU A 121 -16.49 4.88 27.35
N ILE A 122 -15.71 5.58 26.55
CA ILE A 122 -15.28 6.96 26.79
C ILE A 122 -15.76 7.79 25.62
N ALA A 123 -16.53 8.84 25.93
CA ALA A 123 -17.05 9.74 24.93
C ALA A 123 -15.90 10.61 24.38
N PRO A 124 -15.67 10.63 23.06
CA PRO A 124 -14.73 11.57 22.47
C PRO A 124 -15.08 13.03 22.77
N MET A 125 -14.05 13.85 22.99
CA MET A 125 -14.15 15.30 23.17
C MET A 125 -13.95 16.06 21.84
N THR A 126 -13.49 15.38 20.79
CA THR A 126 -13.20 15.95 19.47
C THR A 126 -13.92 15.19 18.35
N ASP A 127 -14.09 15.85 17.20
CA ASP A 127 -14.63 15.23 15.97
C ASP A 127 -13.60 14.32 15.26
N GLU A 128 -12.38 14.19 15.82
CA GLU A 128 -11.33 13.33 15.26
C GLU A 128 -11.56 11.85 15.55
N LEU A 129 -12.37 11.52 16.57
CA LEU A 129 -12.68 10.16 16.99
C LEU A 129 -14.20 9.92 16.97
N ASP A 130 -14.61 8.80 16.37
CA ASP A 130 -16.01 8.37 16.37
C ASP A 130 -16.39 7.69 17.70
N SER A 131 -15.44 7.04 18.37
CA SER A 131 -15.67 6.28 19.61
C SER A 131 -14.35 5.93 20.30
N ALA A 132 -14.33 5.79 21.62
CA ALA A 132 -13.22 5.18 22.36
C ALA A 132 -13.73 4.18 23.40
N ARG A 133 -13.10 3.01 23.49
CA ARG A 133 -13.58 1.88 24.29
C ARG A 133 -12.44 0.97 24.75
N PHE A 134 -12.55 0.49 25.98
CA PHE A 134 -11.67 -0.56 26.51
C PHE A 134 -12.06 -1.90 25.92
N GLU A 135 -11.11 -2.58 25.29
CA GLU A 135 -11.33 -3.85 24.59
C GLU A 135 -10.30 -4.90 24.97
N LEU A 136 -10.69 -6.16 24.87
CA LEU A 136 -9.71 -7.25 24.90
C LEU A 136 -8.93 -7.25 23.60
N ALA A 137 -7.60 -7.31 23.69
CA ALA A 137 -6.75 -7.32 22.51
C ALA A 137 -7.05 -8.53 21.61
N GLU A 138 -7.37 -9.69 22.19
CA GLU A 138 -7.84 -10.89 21.47
C GLU A 138 -9.10 -10.63 20.65
N THR A 139 -10.14 -10.04 21.25
CA THR A 139 -11.41 -9.75 20.56
C THR A 139 -11.22 -8.80 19.37
N VAL A 140 -10.32 -7.82 19.52
CA VAL A 140 -10.00 -6.87 18.43
C VAL A 140 -9.25 -7.58 17.31
N LEU A 141 -8.30 -8.46 17.64
CA LEU A 141 -7.56 -9.26 16.66
C LEU A 141 -8.50 -10.20 15.90
N GLU A 142 -9.41 -10.89 16.58
CA GLU A 142 -10.41 -11.75 15.94
C GLU A 142 -11.35 -10.96 15.02
N ALA A 143 -11.80 -9.78 15.46
CA ALA A 143 -12.63 -8.90 14.61
C ALA A 143 -11.86 -8.40 13.38
N TRP A 144 -10.57 -8.10 13.53
CA TRP A 144 -9.69 -7.74 12.42
C TRP A 144 -9.48 -8.92 11.45
N GLU A 145 -9.31 -10.13 11.98
CA GLU A 145 -9.20 -11.38 11.21
C GLU A 145 -10.46 -11.65 10.37
N ARG A 146 -11.65 -11.33 10.91
CA ARG A 146 -12.92 -11.40 10.18
C ARG A 146 -13.20 -10.20 9.26
N GLY A 147 -12.32 -9.20 9.26
CA GLY A 147 -12.48 -7.97 8.45
C GLY A 147 -13.55 -7.01 8.96
N GLU A 148 -13.97 -7.14 10.22
CA GLU A 148 -15.00 -6.31 10.87
C GLU A 148 -14.45 -4.95 11.34
N CYS A 149 -13.12 -4.85 11.50
CA CYS A 149 -12.43 -3.62 11.84
C CYS A 149 -11.13 -3.46 11.04
N ARG A 150 -10.54 -2.26 11.08
CA ARG A 150 -9.25 -1.96 10.49
C ARG A 150 -8.29 -1.51 11.58
N VAL A 151 -7.08 -2.02 11.56
CA VAL A 151 -6.04 -1.68 12.53
C VAL A 151 -4.79 -1.27 11.76
N PRO A 152 -4.12 -0.16 12.11
CA PRO A 152 -2.87 0.24 11.48
C PRO A 152 -1.79 -0.83 11.66
N PRO A 153 -0.92 -1.05 10.66
CA PRO A 153 0.18 -2.01 10.81
C PRO A 153 1.09 -1.79 12.03
N PRO A 154 1.35 -0.53 12.47
CA PRO A 154 2.05 -0.26 13.72
C PRO A 154 1.41 -0.87 14.98
N VAL A 155 0.08 -0.92 15.02
CA VAL A 155 -0.73 -1.30 16.20
C VAL A 155 -0.90 -2.82 16.31
N LEU A 156 -0.94 -3.55 15.19
CA LEU A 156 -1.18 -5.01 15.19
C LEU A 156 -0.17 -5.81 16.03
N PRO A 157 1.16 -5.61 15.93
CA PRO A 157 2.12 -6.32 16.78
C PRO A 157 1.98 -6.00 18.26
N ILE A 158 1.55 -4.77 18.59
CA ILE A 158 1.29 -4.35 19.98
C ILE A 158 0.05 -5.06 20.52
N LEU A 159 -1.05 -5.15 19.74
CA LEU A 159 -2.23 -5.94 20.13
C LEU A 159 -1.90 -7.42 20.32
N ARG A 160 -1.12 -8.01 19.41
CA ARG A 160 -0.63 -9.40 19.56
C ARG A 160 0.25 -9.57 20.79
N CYS A 161 1.03 -8.54 21.16
CA CYS A 161 1.84 -8.54 22.37
C CYS A 161 0.95 -8.50 23.63
N LEU A 162 -0.02 -7.58 23.67
CA LEU A 162 -0.99 -7.42 24.74
C LEU A 162 -1.77 -8.72 24.99
N ALA A 163 -2.28 -9.36 23.93
CA ALA A 163 -3.01 -10.63 24.02
C ALA A 163 -2.17 -11.80 24.56
N ARG A 164 -0.84 -11.73 24.49
CA ARG A 164 0.08 -12.80 24.98
C ARG A 164 0.59 -12.56 26.39
N HIS A 165 0.50 -11.33 26.88
CA HIS A 165 1.06 -10.91 28.17
C HIS A 165 -0.03 -10.42 29.12
N GLU A 166 -1.15 -11.16 29.17
CA GLU A 166 -2.19 -10.90 30.15
C GLU A 166 -1.62 -10.98 31.58
N SER A 167 -2.09 -10.09 32.45
CA SER A 167 -1.70 -10.05 33.86
C SER A 167 -0.24 -9.65 34.14
N ALA A 168 0.55 -9.27 33.14
CA ALA A 168 1.90 -8.77 33.33
C ALA A 168 1.94 -7.47 34.16
N SER A 169 3.09 -7.20 34.79
CA SER A 169 3.38 -5.87 35.35
C SER A 169 3.48 -4.85 34.21
N LEU A 170 3.31 -3.56 34.52
CA LEU A 170 3.43 -2.51 33.50
C LEU A 170 4.83 -2.46 32.88
N GLU A 171 5.88 -2.71 33.66
CA GLU A 171 7.27 -2.74 33.20
C GLU A 171 7.51 -3.92 32.25
N GLN A 172 6.99 -5.10 32.62
CA GLN A 172 7.07 -6.30 31.77
C GLN A 172 6.34 -6.09 30.45
N LEU A 173 5.15 -5.47 30.50
CA LEU A 173 4.36 -5.18 29.31
C LEU A 173 5.06 -4.15 28.40
N ALA A 174 5.57 -3.07 28.97
CA ALA A 174 6.29 -2.03 28.23
C ALA A 174 7.54 -2.60 27.54
N GLU A 175 8.30 -3.46 28.22
CA GLU A 175 9.45 -4.14 27.64
C GLU A 175 9.04 -5.13 26.54
N ALA A 176 7.95 -5.87 26.72
CA ALA A 176 7.45 -6.77 25.68
C ALA A 176 7.00 -6.01 24.42
N ILE A 177 6.36 -4.85 24.57
CA ILE A 177 5.99 -3.97 23.46
C ILE A 177 7.24 -3.41 22.77
N ARG A 178 8.24 -2.95 23.54
CA ARG A 178 9.53 -2.47 23.01
C ARG A 178 10.21 -3.54 22.16
N GLN A 179 10.26 -4.78 22.64
CA GLN A 179 10.82 -5.90 21.89
C GLN A 179 10.00 -6.24 20.64
N ALA A 180 8.67 -6.14 20.71
CA ALA A 180 7.80 -6.36 19.55
C ALA A 180 8.09 -5.32 18.45
N ASN A 181 8.20 -4.04 18.82
CA ASN A 181 8.53 -2.96 17.89
C ASN A 181 9.91 -3.17 17.24
N GLN A 182 10.95 -3.48 18.03
CA GLN A 182 12.30 -3.75 17.52
C GLN A 182 12.36 -4.95 16.57
N ARG A 183 11.57 -6.01 16.83
CA ARG A 183 11.52 -7.19 15.96
C ARG A 183 10.89 -6.88 14.61
N GLU A 184 9.86 -6.04 14.61
CA GLU A 184 9.16 -5.62 13.39
C GLU A 184 10.00 -4.66 12.56
N GLU A 185 10.80 -3.79 13.18
CA GLU A 185 11.72 -2.91 12.46
C GLU A 185 12.85 -3.67 11.74
N ARG A 186 13.38 -4.74 12.36
CA ARG A 186 14.44 -5.58 11.76
C ARG A 186 13.96 -6.41 10.57
N THR A 187 12.71 -6.84 10.57
CA THR A 187 12.11 -7.59 9.46
C THR A 187 10.75 -6.99 9.13
N PRO A 188 10.71 -5.84 8.44
CA PRO A 188 9.50 -5.04 8.26
C PRO A 188 8.56 -5.73 7.28
N ARG A 189 7.78 -6.68 7.81
CA ARG A 189 6.58 -7.16 7.15
C ARG A 189 5.43 -6.26 7.56
N ILE A 190 4.66 -5.82 6.58
CA ILE A 190 3.48 -5.00 6.80
C ILE A 190 2.26 -5.87 6.51
N GLU A 191 1.34 -5.90 7.46
CA GLU A 191 0.12 -6.68 7.35
C GLU A 191 -1.07 -5.74 7.41
N PHE A 192 -1.70 -5.50 6.27
CA PHE A 192 -2.93 -4.69 6.19
C PHE A 192 -4.19 -5.55 6.26
N THR A 193 -4.09 -6.76 5.71
CA THR A 193 -5.16 -7.74 5.69
C THR A 193 -4.65 -9.05 6.28
N PRO A 194 -5.49 -9.79 7.02
CA PRO A 194 -5.08 -11.04 7.67
C PRO A 194 -4.36 -11.99 6.72
N GLY A 195 -3.15 -12.39 7.11
CA GLY A 195 -2.34 -13.39 6.42
C GLY A 195 -1.79 -12.96 5.06
N THR A 196 -1.80 -11.67 4.72
CA THR A 196 -1.18 -11.17 3.48
C THR A 196 -0.15 -10.10 3.84
N TRP A 197 1.12 -10.41 3.59
CA TRP A 197 2.23 -9.53 3.95
C TRP A 197 2.69 -8.71 2.77
N MET A 198 3.31 -7.58 3.09
CA MET A 198 3.97 -6.70 2.14
C MET A 198 5.33 -6.26 2.67
N VAL A 199 6.32 -6.23 1.78
CA VAL A 199 7.63 -5.63 2.04
C VAL A 199 7.87 -4.55 0.97
N PRO A 200 8.02 -3.27 1.36
CA PRO A 200 8.19 -2.17 0.42
C PRO A 200 9.66 -1.98 0.08
N LEU A 201 10.10 -2.21 -1.15
CA LEU A 201 11.50 -1.97 -1.52
C LEU A 201 11.67 -0.59 -2.13
N SER A 202 12.74 0.12 -1.78
CA SER A 202 13.13 1.34 -2.47
C SER A 202 13.47 1.03 -3.94
N THR A 203 12.85 1.76 -4.87
CA THR A 203 12.97 1.51 -6.32
C THR A 203 13.04 2.82 -7.12
N ALA A 204 13.55 2.71 -8.35
CA ALA A 204 13.62 3.81 -9.31
C ALA A 204 12.28 4.02 -10.05
N THR A 205 11.21 4.28 -9.31
CA THR A 205 9.85 4.40 -9.85
C THR A 205 9.42 5.85 -10.13
N LEU A 206 8.28 6.05 -10.80
CA LEU A 206 7.75 7.37 -11.15
C LEU A 206 7.26 8.15 -9.91
N PRO A 207 7.63 9.44 -9.74
CA PRO A 207 7.15 10.26 -8.64
C PRO A 207 5.61 10.38 -8.65
N PRO A 208 4.97 10.47 -7.48
CA PRO A 208 5.54 10.62 -6.14
C PRO A 208 5.89 9.28 -5.47
N ALA A 209 5.80 8.14 -6.18
CA ALA A 209 6.17 6.86 -5.62
C ALA A 209 7.68 6.82 -5.35
N THR A 210 8.05 6.10 -4.29
CA THR A 210 9.45 5.91 -3.86
C THR A 210 9.81 4.45 -3.66
N HIS A 211 8.79 3.58 -3.65
CA HIS A 211 8.91 2.16 -3.35
C HIS A 211 7.97 1.36 -4.23
N THR A 212 8.36 0.11 -4.49
CA THR A 212 7.51 -0.95 -5.04
C THR A 212 7.20 -1.97 -3.94
N ASN A 213 5.95 -2.40 -3.89
CA ASN A 213 5.44 -3.34 -2.89
C ASN A 213 5.71 -4.78 -3.34
N VAL A 214 6.48 -5.53 -2.56
CA VAL A 214 6.57 -6.98 -2.68
C VAL A 214 5.46 -7.62 -1.88
N TRP A 215 4.47 -8.18 -2.55
CA TRP A 215 3.36 -8.87 -1.91
C TRP A 215 3.66 -10.35 -1.69
N PHE A 216 3.17 -10.90 -0.57
CA PHE A 216 3.36 -12.30 -0.19
C PHE A 216 2.02 -13.05 -0.17
N PRO A 217 1.40 -13.35 -1.33
CA PRO A 217 0.16 -14.11 -1.38
C PRO A 217 0.36 -15.55 -0.89
N GLY A 218 -0.66 -16.09 -0.23
CA GLY A 218 -0.68 -17.47 0.26
C GLY A 218 -0.45 -17.61 1.77
N GLY A 219 -0.48 -18.86 2.23
CA GLY A 219 -0.39 -19.26 3.63
C GLY A 219 0.85 -20.12 3.85
N ARG A 220 0.65 -21.41 4.17
CA ARG A 220 1.76 -22.36 4.36
C ARG A 220 2.62 -22.50 3.11
N PHE A 221 2.00 -22.49 1.94
CA PHE A 221 2.70 -22.24 0.69
C PHE A 221 2.45 -20.79 0.30
N PHE A 222 3.47 -20.10 -0.17
CA PHE A 222 3.35 -18.71 -0.58
C PHE A 222 4.18 -18.44 -1.82
N ALA A 223 3.83 -17.36 -2.51
CA ALA A 223 4.65 -16.75 -3.55
C ALA A 223 5.07 -15.36 -3.08
N ILE A 224 6.03 -14.75 -3.79
CA ILE A 224 6.26 -13.30 -3.71
C ILE A 224 5.97 -12.68 -5.07
N VAL A 225 5.55 -11.43 -5.10
CA VAL A 225 5.21 -10.70 -6.33
C VAL A 225 6.09 -9.46 -6.46
N ASP A 226 6.75 -9.28 -7.60
CA ASP A 226 7.52 -8.09 -8.00
C ASP A 226 8.67 -7.66 -7.05
N PRO A 227 9.72 -8.48 -6.86
CA PRO A 227 10.93 -8.07 -6.13
C PRO A 227 11.74 -7.03 -6.94
N GLY A 228 11.29 -5.78 -6.94
CA GLY A 228 11.69 -4.77 -7.93
C GLY A 228 12.87 -3.86 -7.59
N SER A 229 13.68 -4.17 -6.58
CA SER A 229 14.85 -3.36 -6.22
C SER A 229 16.15 -3.99 -6.71
N ASP A 230 17.09 -3.19 -7.20
CA ASP A 230 18.45 -3.58 -7.53
C ASP A 230 19.44 -3.38 -6.36
N GLU A 231 19.01 -2.72 -5.28
CA GLU A 231 19.87 -2.39 -4.15
C GLU A 231 20.15 -3.62 -3.27
N PRO A 232 21.43 -4.01 -3.06
CA PRO A 232 21.77 -5.22 -2.31
C PRO A 232 21.19 -5.25 -0.88
N GLU A 233 21.17 -4.11 -0.18
CA GLU A 233 20.63 -4.01 1.18
C GLU A 233 19.12 -4.28 1.22
N GLU A 234 18.38 -3.84 0.20
CA GLU A 234 16.95 -4.09 0.06
C GLU A 234 16.65 -5.56 -0.22
N LEU A 235 17.47 -6.18 -1.07
CA LEU A 235 17.36 -7.61 -1.40
C LEU A 235 17.73 -8.51 -0.22
N ASP A 236 18.76 -8.15 0.55
CA ASP A 236 19.10 -8.85 1.79
C ASP A 236 17.99 -8.76 2.82
N ARG A 237 17.37 -7.57 2.96
CA ARG A 237 16.22 -7.37 3.83
C ARG A 237 15.03 -8.22 3.40
N LEU A 238 14.70 -8.23 2.10
CA LEU A 238 13.63 -9.07 1.55
C LEU A 238 13.89 -10.55 1.80
N ALA A 239 15.09 -11.03 1.49
CA ALA A 239 15.48 -12.42 1.69
C ALA A 239 15.40 -12.81 3.17
N GLY A 240 15.83 -11.94 4.10
CA GLY A 240 15.70 -12.19 5.53
C GLY A 240 14.24 -12.34 6.00
N VAL A 241 13.30 -11.57 5.43
CA VAL A 241 11.86 -11.75 5.70
C VAL A 241 11.36 -13.09 5.18
N ILE A 242 11.77 -13.48 3.97
CA ILE A 242 11.38 -14.76 3.35
C ILE A 242 11.95 -15.95 4.13
N GLU A 243 13.25 -15.94 4.41
CA GLU A 243 13.96 -17.00 5.15
C GLU A 243 13.35 -17.17 6.55
N ARG A 244 13.01 -16.08 7.23
CA ARG A 244 12.31 -16.12 8.51
C ARG A 244 10.94 -16.79 8.38
N ARG A 245 10.13 -16.41 7.38
CA ARG A 245 8.84 -17.07 7.11
C ARG A 245 9.02 -18.56 6.87
N CYS A 246 10.02 -18.94 6.09
CA CYS A 246 10.34 -20.34 5.84
C CYS A 246 10.78 -21.07 7.13
N SER A 247 11.49 -20.40 8.04
CA SER A 247 11.87 -20.97 9.35
C SER A 247 10.68 -21.22 10.28
N ASP A 248 9.57 -20.49 10.07
CA ASP A 248 8.29 -20.72 10.76
C ASP A 248 7.52 -21.94 10.19
N GLY A 249 8.07 -22.64 9.19
CA GLY A 249 7.51 -23.86 8.60
C GLY A 249 6.66 -23.63 7.33
N ASP A 250 6.64 -22.40 6.82
CA ASP A 250 6.06 -22.07 5.51
C ASP A 250 7.07 -22.37 4.37
N ARG A 251 6.61 -22.35 3.12
CA ARG A 251 7.43 -22.65 1.95
C ARG A 251 7.15 -21.70 0.79
N LEU A 252 8.19 -20.97 0.35
CA LEU A 252 8.16 -20.22 -0.90
C LEU A 252 8.07 -21.18 -2.08
N ARG A 253 7.16 -20.90 -3.02
CA ARG A 253 6.91 -21.75 -4.20
C ARG A 253 7.45 -21.17 -5.49
N MET A 254 7.39 -19.84 -5.64
CA MET A 254 7.72 -19.13 -6.86
C MET A 254 7.82 -17.62 -6.61
N VAL A 255 8.50 -16.94 -7.54
CA VAL A 255 8.38 -15.50 -7.73
C VAL A 255 7.39 -15.26 -8.87
N LEU A 256 6.38 -14.41 -8.65
CA LEU A 256 5.45 -13.98 -9.67
C LEU A 256 5.83 -12.58 -10.15
N LEU A 257 5.72 -12.32 -11.44
CA LEU A 257 5.85 -10.96 -11.97
C LEU A 257 4.53 -10.49 -12.55
N THR A 258 4.14 -9.27 -12.20
CA THR A 258 2.99 -8.60 -12.82
C THR A 258 3.33 -8.17 -14.23
N HIS A 259 4.49 -7.53 -14.45
CA HIS A 259 4.94 -7.06 -15.76
C HIS A 259 6.46 -6.83 -15.78
N HIS A 260 6.99 -6.35 -16.93
CA HIS A 260 8.43 -6.29 -17.19
C HIS A 260 9.11 -4.96 -16.83
N HIS A 261 8.40 -4.01 -16.23
CA HIS A 261 9.01 -2.73 -15.89
C HIS A 261 10.07 -2.87 -14.80
N GLN A 262 11.07 -2.00 -14.88
CA GLN A 262 12.32 -2.10 -14.14
C GLN A 262 12.08 -2.19 -12.62
N ASP A 263 11.28 -1.29 -12.09
CA ASP A 263 10.93 -1.15 -10.68
C ASP A 263 10.07 -2.29 -10.11
N HIS A 264 9.71 -3.30 -10.93
CA HIS A 264 9.06 -4.54 -10.51
C HIS A 264 9.98 -5.77 -10.62
N VAL A 265 11.03 -5.69 -11.44
CA VAL A 265 11.79 -6.88 -11.86
C VAL A 265 13.30 -6.78 -11.64
N ASP A 266 13.83 -5.68 -11.09
CA ASP A 266 15.28 -5.50 -10.89
C ASP A 266 15.94 -6.52 -9.95
N GLY A 267 15.22 -6.94 -8.92
CA GLY A 267 15.72 -7.91 -7.93
C GLY A 267 15.36 -9.36 -8.23
N VAL A 268 14.63 -9.63 -9.33
CA VAL A 268 14.06 -10.95 -9.59
C VAL A 268 15.12 -12.03 -9.72
N ALA A 269 16.21 -11.74 -10.45
CA ALA A 269 17.22 -12.73 -10.77
C ALA A 269 18.01 -13.14 -9.50
N GLN A 270 18.38 -12.15 -8.69
CA GLN A 270 19.11 -12.34 -7.44
C GLN A 270 18.27 -13.12 -6.44
N ILE A 271 17.00 -12.75 -6.25
CA ILE A 271 16.11 -13.41 -5.28
C ILE A 271 15.76 -14.83 -5.72
N ALA A 272 15.41 -15.04 -7.00
CA ALA A 272 15.08 -16.36 -7.53
C ALA A 272 16.29 -17.31 -7.47
N THR A 273 17.50 -16.83 -7.79
CA THR A 273 18.75 -17.60 -7.66
C THR A 273 19.02 -17.96 -6.20
N ARG A 274 18.97 -16.98 -5.30
CA ARG A 274 19.27 -17.16 -3.87
C ARG A 274 18.36 -18.19 -3.22
N LEU A 275 17.08 -18.21 -3.60
CA LEU A 275 16.06 -19.02 -2.97
C LEU A 275 15.69 -20.28 -3.75
N ASP A 276 16.31 -20.52 -4.91
CA ASP A 276 16.10 -21.67 -5.79
C ASP A 276 14.61 -21.91 -6.13
N VAL A 277 13.94 -20.86 -6.61
CA VAL A 277 12.52 -20.88 -6.97
C VAL A 277 12.31 -20.41 -8.42
N PRO A 278 11.27 -20.91 -9.11
CA PRO A 278 11.00 -20.48 -10.47
C PRO A 278 10.44 -19.05 -10.50
N VAL A 279 10.69 -18.36 -11.61
CA VAL A 279 10.06 -17.08 -11.94
C VAL A 279 8.88 -17.37 -12.87
N CYS A 280 7.70 -16.90 -12.50
CA CYS A 280 6.49 -17.14 -13.26
C CYS A 280 5.81 -15.82 -13.67
N ALA A 281 5.45 -15.69 -14.94
CA ALA A 281 4.80 -14.49 -15.47
C ALA A 281 4.10 -14.78 -16.80
N HIS A 282 3.40 -13.80 -17.36
CA HIS A 282 2.92 -13.88 -18.73
C HIS A 282 4.08 -13.97 -19.74
N GLU A 283 3.89 -14.63 -20.88
CA GLU A 283 4.93 -14.82 -21.90
C GLU A 283 5.50 -13.48 -22.40
N ALA A 284 4.64 -12.52 -22.70
CA ALA A 284 5.03 -11.16 -23.11
C ALA A 284 5.77 -10.36 -22.02
N THR A 285 5.78 -10.84 -20.76
CA THR A 285 6.60 -10.29 -19.68
C THR A 285 7.94 -11.02 -19.58
N LEU A 286 7.97 -12.34 -19.80
CA LEU A 286 9.20 -13.13 -19.77
C LEU A 286 10.12 -12.84 -20.97
N GLU A 287 9.56 -12.59 -22.16
CA GLU A 287 10.35 -12.40 -23.37
C GLU A 287 11.34 -11.22 -23.30
N PRO A 288 10.93 -10.01 -22.87
CA PRO A 288 11.88 -8.90 -22.65
C PRO A 288 12.90 -9.15 -21.54
N LEU A 289 12.63 -10.10 -20.63
CA LEU A 289 13.46 -10.39 -19.46
C LEU A 289 14.43 -11.57 -19.69
N ARG A 290 14.46 -12.20 -20.87
CA ARG A 290 15.28 -13.39 -21.14
C ARG A 290 16.75 -13.20 -20.74
N ASP A 291 17.36 -12.08 -21.14
CA ASP A 291 18.77 -11.80 -20.82
C ASP A 291 18.98 -11.56 -19.32
N ARG A 292 18.03 -10.92 -18.65
CA ARG A 292 18.07 -10.66 -17.20
C ARG A 292 17.91 -11.95 -16.39
N LEU A 293 17.08 -12.87 -16.85
CA LEU A 293 16.77 -14.12 -16.16
C LEU A 293 17.81 -15.20 -16.44
N GLY A 294 18.50 -15.15 -17.59
CA GLY A 294 19.52 -16.12 -17.97
C GLY A 294 18.99 -17.55 -17.90
N ASP A 295 19.71 -18.41 -17.18
CA ASP A 295 19.39 -19.85 -17.03
C ASP A 295 18.35 -20.14 -15.93
N LEU A 296 17.75 -19.11 -15.30
CA LEU A 296 16.73 -19.31 -14.29
C LEU A 296 15.53 -20.07 -14.85
N ARG A 297 14.95 -20.93 -14.01
CA ARG A 297 13.72 -21.64 -14.38
C ARG A 297 12.56 -20.65 -14.49
N THR A 298 12.07 -20.46 -15.71
CA THR A 298 10.91 -19.63 -16.00
C THR A 298 9.69 -20.48 -16.33
N LEU A 299 8.51 -20.03 -15.90
CA LEU A 299 7.22 -20.69 -16.18
C LEU A 299 6.21 -19.64 -16.66
N THR A 300 5.60 -19.89 -17.82
CA THR A 300 4.52 -19.04 -18.31
C THR A 300 3.25 -19.27 -17.52
N ILE A 301 2.55 -18.19 -17.15
CA ILE A 301 1.22 -18.21 -16.53
C ILE A 301 0.20 -17.65 -17.53
N ALA A 302 -0.89 -18.37 -17.75
CA ALA A 302 -1.98 -17.96 -18.62
C ALA A 302 -3.11 -17.22 -17.86
N ASP A 303 -3.96 -16.51 -18.60
CA ASP A 303 -5.20 -15.93 -18.06
C ASP A 303 -6.11 -17.03 -17.47
N GLY A 304 -6.63 -16.80 -16.27
CA GLY A 304 -7.50 -17.71 -15.55
C GLY A 304 -6.79 -18.88 -14.86
N GLU A 305 -5.48 -19.05 -15.02
CA GLU A 305 -4.73 -20.11 -14.37
C GLU A 305 -4.75 -19.98 -12.84
N THR A 306 -4.85 -21.10 -12.14
CA THR A 306 -4.94 -21.13 -10.67
C THR A 306 -3.78 -21.85 -10.03
N ILE A 307 -3.20 -21.25 -8.99
CA ILE A 307 -2.12 -21.80 -8.18
C ILE A 307 -2.66 -22.06 -6.78
N ASP A 308 -2.59 -23.31 -6.31
CA ASP A 308 -2.91 -23.66 -4.92
C ASP A 308 -1.74 -23.37 -3.98
N LEU A 309 -1.96 -22.46 -3.05
CA LEU A 309 -1.03 -22.02 -2.03
C LEU A 309 -1.40 -22.58 -0.65
N ALA A 310 -1.70 -23.90 -0.62
CA ALA A 310 -2.10 -24.67 0.56
C ALA A 310 -3.46 -24.23 1.11
N GLY A 311 -4.51 -24.34 0.28
CA GLY A 311 -5.88 -23.97 0.61
C GLY A 311 -6.22 -22.49 0.36
N ILE A 312 -5.31 -21.77 -0.29
CA ILE A 312 -5.53 -20.41 -0.79
C ILE A 312 -5.35 -20.46 -2.30
N THR A 313 -6.42 -20.18 -3.04
CA THR A 313 -6.43 -20.17 -4.49
C THR A 313 -5.98 -18.81 -4.99
N LEU A 314 -4.82 -18.78 -5.65
CA LEU A 314 -4.36 -17.61 -6.38
C LEU A 314 -4.72 -17.77 -7.87
N ARG A 315 -5.61 -16.94 -8.39
CA ARG A 315 -5.99 -16.94 -9.81
C ARG A 315 -5.26 -15.81 -10.53
N ALA A 316 -4.64 -16.12 -11.66
CA ALA A 316 -3.96 -15.17 -12.52
C ALA A 316 -4.94 -14.55 -13.52
N HIS A 317 -4.83 -13.25 -13.76
CA HIS A 317 -5.66 -12.49 -14.70
C HIS A 317 -4.76 -11.68 -15.63
N HIS A 318 -4.79 -11.97 -16.91
CA HIS A 318 -4.12 -11.16 -17.93
C HIS A 318 -4.86 -9.84 -18.08
N THR A 319 -4.17 -8.75 -17.76
CA THR A 319 -4.72 -7.40 -17.66
C THR A 319 -3.88 -6.43 -18.49
N PRO A 320 -3.81 -6.61 -19.82
CA PRO A 320 -3.01 -5.77 -20.69
C PRO A 320 -3.49 -4.31 -20.64
N GLY A 321 -2.61 -3.41 -21.07
CA GLY A 321 -2.92 -2.00 -21.25
C GLY A 321 -1.85 -1.10 -20.67
N HIS A 322 -1.40 -1.32 -19.41
CA HIS A 322 -0.20 -0.64 -18.91
C HIS A 322 1.07 -1.23 -19.55
N ALA A 323 1.12 -2.56 -19.61
CA ALA A 323 2.11 -3.33 -20.37
C ALA A 323 1.39 -4.50 -21.07
N VAL A 324 1.91 -4.94 -22.22
CA VAL A 324 1.31 -6.04 -23.01
C VAL A 324 1.16 -7.33 -22.18
N GLY A 325 2.16 -7.67 -21.38
CA GLY A 325 2.16 -8.86 -20.51
C GLY A 325 1.66 -8.63 -19.09
N HIS A 326 0.99 -7.52 -18.80
CA HIS A 326 0.59 -7.19 -17.44
C HIS A 326 -0.40 -8.21 -16.85
N MET A 327 -0.15 -8.65 -15.63
CA MET A 327 -0.95 -9.61 -14.87
C MET A 327 -1.42 -9.01 -13.54
N ALA A 328 -2.64 -9.35 -13.15
CA ALA A 328 -3.15 -9.19 -11.80
C ALA A 328 -3.37 -10.57 -11.16
N PHE A 329 -3.32 -10.67 -9.84
CA PHE A 329 -3.47 -11.95 -9.13
C PHE A 329 -4.54 -11.86 -8.04
N GLU A 330 -5.58 -12.67 -8.15
CA GLU A 330 -6.72 -12.71 -7.24
C GLU A 330 -6.50 -13.79 -6.16
N LEU A 331 -6.56 -13.42 -4.87
CA LEU A 331 -6.75 -14.40 -3.81
C LEU A 331 -8.25 -14.63 -3.63
N VAL A 332 -8.77 -15.63 -4.34
CA VAL A 332 -10.22 -15.88 -4.49
C VAL A 332 -10.89 -16.02 -3.12
N ASP A 333 -10.30 -16.83 -2.24
CA ASP A 333 -10.84 -17.13 -0.91
C ASP A 333 -10.88 -15.92 0.03
N ARG A 334 -10.15 -14.84 -0.30
CA ARG A 334 -10.03 -13.64 0.52
C ARG A 334 -10.67 -12.40 -0.10
N GLY A 335 -11.12 -12.47 -1.36
CA GLY A 335 -11.63 -11.32 -2.10
C GLY A 335 -10.60 -10.19 -2.21
N LEU A 336 -9.33 -10.55 -2.40
CA LEU A 336 -8.22 -9.61 -2.60
C LEU A 336 -7.71 -9.69 -4.04
N LEU A 337 -7.31 -8.55 -4.61
CA LEU A 337 -6.70 -8.49 -5.93
C LEU A 337 -5.35 -7.77 -5.84
N LEU A 338 -4.26 -8.47 -6.14
CA LEU A 338 -2.95 -7.86 -6.39
C LEU A 338 -3.00 -7.25 -7.78
N THR A 339 -2.95 -5.93 -7.85
CA THR A 339 -3.25 -5.21 -9.10
C THR A 339 -2.01 -4.83 -9.89
N GLY A 340 -0.81 -5.00 -9.33
CA GLY A 340 0.40 -4.41 -9.93
C GLY A 340 0.17 -2.94 -10.24
N ASP A 341 0.43 -2.58 -11.50
CA ASP A 341 0.26 -1.24 -12.04
C ASP A 341 -1.03 -1.08 -12.86
N LEU A 342 -2.06 -1.85 -12.52
CA LEU A 342 -3.42 -1.57 -13.00
C LEU A 342 -4.03 -0.37 -12.26
N VAL A 343 -3.78 -0.25 -10.96
CA VAL A 343 -4.18 0.89 -10.10
C VAL A 343 -3.13 1.15 -9.02
N SER A 344 -3.02 2.40 -8.57
CA SER A 344 -2.09 2.81 -7.52
C SER A 344 -2.78 3.74 -6.51
N SER A 345 -2.29 3.77 -5.27
CA SER A 345 -2.80 4.68 -4.23
C SER A 345 -2.01 6.00 -4.14
N VAL A 346 -0.89 6.10 -4.86
CA VAL A 346 0.00 7.27 -4.81
C VAL A 346 -0.13 8.16 -6.03
N SER A 347 -0.45 7.59 -7.20
CA SER A 347 -0.64 8.33 -8.45
C SER A 347 -1.56 7.60 -9.41
N THR A 348 -1.92 8.28 -10.49
CA THR A 348 -2.59 7.66 -11.63
C THR A 348 -1.56 6.87 -12.45
N ILE A 349 -1.96 5.71 -12.97
CA ILE A 349 -1.12 4.88 -13.84
C ILE A 349 -0.90 5.58 -15.18
N LEU A 350 0.34 5.61 -15.67
CA LEU A 350 0.62 6.09 -17.02
C LEU A 350 0.35 4.97 -18.02
N ILE A 351 -0.43 5.25 -19.06
CA ILE A 351 -0.59 4.35 -20.20
C ILE A 351 0.25 4.91 -21.33
N ASP A 352 1.35 4.22 -21.60
CA ASP A 352 2.32 4.62 -22.59
C ASP A 352 2.03 3.96 -23.94
N PRO A 353 1.71 4.73 -25.00
CA PRO A 353 1.45 4.20 -26.34
C PRO A 353 2.51 3.27 -26.94
N GLU A 354 3.76 3.35 -26.51
CA GLU A 354 4.84 2.50 -27.04
C GLU A 354 4.91 1.13 -26.38
N SER A 355 4.35 0.98 -25.18
CA SER A 355 4.45 -0.25 -24.35
C SER A 355 3.09 -0.77 -23.87
N GLY A 356 2.03 -0.01 -24.11
CA GLY A 356 0.68 -0.25 -23.60
C GLY A 356 -0.41 0.35 -24.49
N ASP A 357 -1.66 0.11 -24.11
CA ASP A 357 -2.85 0.48 -24.86
C ASP A 357 -4.00 0.92 -23.94
N MET A 358 -4.62 2.07 -24.25
CA MET A 358 -5.71 2.61 -23.44
C MET A 358 -7.00 1.77 -23.52
N GLY A 359 -7.31 1.20 -24.69
CA GLY A 359 -8.48 0.35 -24.86
C GLY A 359 -8.37 -0.93 -24.04
N ASP A 360 -7.22 -1.61 -24.14
CA ASP A 360 -6.92 -2.80 -23.35
C ASP A 360 -6.95 -2.48 -21.86
N TYR A 361 -6.38 -1.34 -21.45
CA TYR A 361 -6.41 -0.91 -20.05
C TYR A 361 -7.84 -0.71 -19.51
N LEU A 362 -8.71 -0.06 -20.28
CA LEU A 362 -10.12 0.12 -19.89
C LEU A 362 -10.86 -1.21 -19.81
N GLN A 363 -10.64 -2.12 -20.76
CA GLN A 363 -11.23 -3.46 -20.73
C GLN A 363 -10.73 -4.28 -19.53
N SER A 364 -9.45 -4.18 -19.19
CA SER A 364 -8.85 -4.80 -18.00
C SER A 364 -9.49 -4.27 -16.71
N LEU A 365 -9.68 -2.95 -16.60
CA LEU A 365 -10.38 -2.35 -15.45
C LEU A 365 -11.83 -2.83 -15.34
N GLU A 366 -12.55 -2.95 -16.46
CA GLU A 366 -13.93 -3.46 -16.48
C GLU A 366 -13.99 -4.91 -15.99
N ARG A 367 -13.15 -5.80 -16.55
CA ARG A 367 -13.06 -7.21 -16.14
C ARG A 367 -12.73 -7.35 -14.65
N MET A 368 -11.73 -6.60 -14.16
CA MET A 368 -11.33 -6.68 -12.75
C MET A 368 -12.39 -6.12 -11.81
N LYS A 369 -13.16 -5.11 -12.24
CA LYS A 369 -14.30 -4.58 -11.48
C LYS A 369 -15.37 -5.64 -11.28
N GLU A 370 -15.65 -6.45 -12.30
CA GLU A 370 -16.68 -7.50 -12.28
C GLU A 370 -16.37 -8.64 -11.29
N LEU A 371 -15.09 -8.84 -10.92
CA LEU A 371 -14.70 -9.81 -9.90
C LEU A 371 -15.25 -9.49 -8.51
N GLY A 372 -15.57 -8.22 -8.22
CA GLY A 372 -16.14 -7.82 -6.94
C GLY A 372 -15.17 -7.94 -5.74
N CYS A 373 -13.86 -7.95 -5.99
CA CYS A 373 -12.85 -7.98 -4.93
C CYS A 373 -13.02 -6.80 -3.97
N LYS A 374 -12.92 -7.05 -2.66
CA LYS A 374 -13.15 -6.04 -1.61
C LYS A 374 -11.96 -5.11 -1.43
N THR A 375 -10.76 -5.60 -1.67
CA THR A 375 -9.52 -4.85 -1.46
C THR A 375 -8.53 -5.11 -2.59
N LEU A 376 -7.90 -4.03 -3.04
CA LEU A 376 -6.86 -4.02 -4.07
C LEU A 376 -5.51 -3.80 -3.40
N LEU A 377 -4.52 -4.56 -3.83
CA LEU A 377 -3.15 -4.56 -3.32
C LEU A 377 -2.22 -4.07 -4.46
N PRO A 378 -1.95 -2.75 -4.54
CA PRO A 378 -1.24 -2.16 -5.67
C PRO A 378 0.26 -2.42 -5.63
N GLY A 379 0.92 -2.28 -6.79
CA GLY A 379 2.38 -2.24 -6.90
C GLY A 379 2.99 -1.07 -6.11
N HIS A 380 2.27 0.06 -6.04
CA HIS A 380 2.72 1.24 -5.30
C HIS A 380 1.67 1.78 -4.33
N GLY A 381 2.13 2.09 -3.11
CA GLY A 381 1.31 2.70 -2.07
C GLY A 381 0.58 1.70 -1.17
N THR A 382 -0.54 2.13 -0.59
CA THR A 382 -1.31 1.36 0.39
C THR A 382 -2.51 0.65 -0.24
N PRO A 383 -3.07 -0.39 0.39
CA PRO A 383 -4.27 -1.05 -0.10
C PRO A 383 -5.45 -0.10 -0.35
N LEU A 384 -6.20 -0.38 -1.40
CA LEU A 384 -7.34 0.42 -1.85
C LEU A 384 -8.64 -0.38 -1.72
N PRO A 385 -9.79 0.28 -1.48
CA PRO A 385 -11.10 -0.37 -1.62
C PRO A 385 -11.33 -0.85 -3.05
N GLY A 386 -11.99 -1.99 -3.22
CA GLY A 386 -12.34 -2.56 -4.54
C GLY A 386 -13.06 -1.59 -5.49
N LYS A 387 -13.96 -0.76 -4.95
CA LYS A 387 -14.66 0.30 -5.69
C LYS A 387 -13.74 1.35 -6.35
N THR A 388 -12.45 1.33 -6.05
CA THR A 388 -11.47 2.20 -6.71
C THR A 388 -11.34 1.88 -8.20
N LEU A 389 -11.54 0.62 -8.63
CA LEU A 389 -11.52 0.27 -10.05
C LEU A 389 -12.57 1.05 -10.85
N GLU A 390 -13.80 1.15 -10.32
CA GLU A 390 -14.87 1.93 -10.93
C GLU A 390 -14.54 3.43 -10.99
N ARG A 391 -13.98 3.98 -9.90
CA ARG A 391 -13.55 5.38 -9.85
C ARG A 391 -12.47 5.69 -10.88
N VAL A 392 -11.49 4.80 -11.06
CA VAL A 392 -10.42 4.96 -12.04
C VAL A 392 -10.98 4.87 -13.46
N LEU A 393 -11.83 3.87 -13.73
CA LEU A 393 -12.49 3.69 -15.02
C LEU A 393 -13.28 4.94 -15.43
N GLU A 394 -14.11 5.47 -14.52
CA GLU A 394 -14.89 6.68 -14.76
C GLU A 394 -14.00 7.91 -15.00
N HIS A 395 -12.94 8.08 -14.20
CA HIS A 395 -11.98 9.16 -14.39
C HIS A 395 -11.32 9.12 -15.78
N ARG A 396 -10.99 7.92 -16.31
CA ARG A 396 -10.43 7.79 -17.67
C ARG A 396 -11.44 8.13 -18.76
N ARG A 397 -12.70 7.70 -18.61
CA ARG A 397 -13.78 8.03 -19.55
C ARG A 397 -14.09 9.52 -19.57
N GLN A 398 -14.05 10.17 -18.41
CA GLN A 398 -14.17 11.63 -18.32
C GLN A 398 -13.01 12.34 -19.05
N ARG A 399 -11.78 11.84 -18.88
CA ARG A 399 -10.61 12.39 -19.58
C ARG A 399 -10.70 12.21 -21.10
N GLU A 400 -11.11 11.03 -21.56
CA GLU A 400 -11.38 10.78 -22.98
C GLU A 400 -12.44 11.73 -23.52
N SER A 401 -13.53 11.95 -22.78
CA SER A 401 -14.57 12.89 -23.19
C SER A 401 -14.06 14.34 -23.27
N LYS A 402 -13.22 14.77 -22.32
CA LYS A 402 -12.55 16.09 -22.37
C LYS A 402 -11.70 16.22 -23.64
N ILE A 403 -10.95 15.19 -24.01
CA ILE A 403 -10.12 15.17 -25.23
C ILE A 403 -11.01 15.22 -26.47
N ARG A 404 -12.03 14.38 -26.55
CA ARG A 404 -12.94 14.29 -27.70
C ARG A 404 -13.64 15.62 -28.00
N VAL A 405 -14.10 16.34 -26.98
CA VAL A 405 -14.81 17.63 -27.15
C VAL A 405 -13.89 18.74 -27.69
N GLN A 406 -12.57 18.61 -27.54
CA GLN A 406 -11.61 19.58 -28.09
C GLN A 406 -11.37 19.38 -29.59
N LEU A 407 -11.64 18.20 -30.12
CA LEU A 407 -11.46 17.90 -31.54
C LEU A 407 -12.57 18.53 -32.37
N GLY A 408 -12.20 19.07 -33.53
CA GLY A 408 -13.13 19.52 -34.57
C GLY A 408 -12.52 19.32 -35.95
N ASP A 409 -13.14 19.90 -36.99
CA ASP A 409 -12.69 19.74 -38.37
C ASP A 409 -11.28 20.30 -38.62
N ALA A 410 -10.95 21.40 -37.93
CA ALA A 410 -9.62 21.98 -37.96
C ALA A 410 -8.65 21.15 -37.10
N PRO A 411 -7.45 20.80 -37.59
CA PRO A 411 -6.47 20.07 -36.79
C PRO A 411 -5.98 20.86 -35.56
N LEU A 412 -5.81 20.18 -34.43
CA LEU A 412 -5.21 20.69 -33.19
C LEU A 412 -3.92 19.91 -32.86
N GLU A 413 -2.91 20.65 -32.42
CA GLU A 413 -1.65 20.09 -31.90
C GLU A 413 -1.88 19.26 -30.63
N LEU A 414 -1.21 18.10 -30.54
CA LEU A 414 -1.27 17.20 -29.38
C LEU A 414 -0.94 17.92 -28.06
N ASP A 415 0.09 18.75 -28.05
CA ASP A 415 0.48 19.54 -26.88
C ASP A 415 -0.62 20.49 -26.39
N ARG A 416 -1.38 21.06 -27.33
CA ARG A 416 -2.52 21.92 -27.00
C ARG A 416 -3.64 21.10 -26.40
N ILE A 417 -3.94 19.94 -26.98
CA ILE A 417 -4.96 19.02 -26.49
C ILE A 417 -4.60 18.56 -25.06
N ALA A 418 -3.34 18.17 -24.85
CA ALA A 418 -2.84 17.71 -23.55
C ALA A 418 -2.98 18.79 -22.47
N ARG A 419 -2.53 20.03 -22.73
CA ARG A 419 -2.64 21.12 -21.74
C ARG A 419 -4.09 21.45 -21.37
N GLN A 420 -5.01 21.39 -22.32
CA GLN A 420 -6.43 21.64 -22.06
C GLN A 420 -7.10 20.46 -21.38
N ALA A 421 -6.75 19.23 -21.78
CA ALA A 421 -7.32 18.02 -21.20
C ALA A 421 -6.88 17.81 -19.76
N TYR A 422 -5.73 18.33 -19.32
CA TYR A 422 -5.13 18.20 -17.98
C TYR A 422 -5.01 19.54 -17.24
N ASP A 423 -5.94 20.46 -17.50
CA ASP A 423 -6.00 21.80 -16.90
C ASP A 423 -6.12 21.81 -15.36
N ASP A 424 -6.68 20.74 -14.81
CA ASP A 424 -6.79 20.44 -13.37
C ASP A 424 -5.48 19.96 -12.72
N LEU A 425 -4.43 19.70 -13.51
CA LEU A 425 -3.13 19.19 -13.05
C LEU A 425 -1.95 20.03 -13.59
N PRO A 426 -1.88 21.34 -13.25
CA PRO A 426 -0.89 22.26 -13.84
C PRO A 426 0.57 21.93 -13.51
N GLU A 427 0.81 21.15 -12.46
CA GLU A 427 2.15 20.75 -12.01
C GLU A 427 2.68 19.50 -12.73
N MET A 428 1.83 18.77 -13.47
CA MET A 428 2.25 17.57 -14.18
C MET A 428 3.14 17.91 -15.38
N PRO A 429 4.32 17.26 -15.51
CA PRO A 429 5.20 17.50 -16.65
C PRO A 429 4.51 17.23 -18.00
N LEU A 430 4.66 18.17 -18.94
CA LEU A 430 4.08 18.08 -20.28
C LEU A 430 4.37 16.74 -20.98
N PRO A 431 5.58 16.15 -20.92
CA PRO A 431 5.84 14.86 -21.56
C PRO A 431 4.92 13.72 -21.08
N LEU A 432 4.55 13.71 -19.80
CA LEU A 432 3.69 12.67 -19.23
C LEU A 432 2.24 12.83 -19.70
N ILE A 433 1.69 14.05 -19.57
CA ILE A 433 0.31 14.32 -20.02
C ILE A 433 0.19 14.20 -21.54
N ARG A 434 1.24 14.51 -22.31
CA ARG A 434 1.29 14.33 -23.76
C ARG A 434 1.15 12.85 -24.14
N ARG A 435 1.92 11.95 -23.53
CA ARG A 435 1.83 10.49 -23.78
C ARG A 435 0.49 9.92 -23.36
N GLN A 436 -0.01 10.32 -22.19
CA GLN A 436 -1.32 9.90 -21.73
C GLN A 436 -2.43 10.38 -22.67
N THR A 437 -2.35 11.63 -23.17
CA THR A 437 -3.30 12.17 -24.16
C THR A 437 -3.23 11.40 -25.47
N LEU A 438 -2.02 11.12 -25.96
CA LEU A 438 -1.81 10.31 -27.15
C LEU A 438 -2.47 8.92 -27.00
N SER A 439 -2.33 8.26 -25.85
CA SER A 439 -2.97 6.94 -25.62
C SER A 439 -4.50 6.98 -25.80
N HIS A 440 -5.17 8.05 -25.38
CA HIS A 440 -6.60 8.24 -25.60
C HIS A 440 -6.92 8.56 -27.07
N LEU A 441 -6.11 9.38 -27.73
CA LEU A 441 -6.31 9.72 -29.13
C LEU A 441 -6.15 8.50 -30.05
N LEU A 442 -5.23 7.59 -29.74
CA LEU A 442 -5.10 6.31 -30.42
C LEU A 442 -6.34 5.43 -30.28
N LEU A 443 -6.94 5.39 -29.09
CA LEU A 443 -8.20 4.70 -28.88
C LEU A 443 -9.32 5.33 -29.72
N LEU A 444 -9.43 6.66 -29.73
CA LEU A 444 -10.41 7.40 -30.52
C LEU A 444 -10.19 7.23 -32.04
N GLU A 445 -8.95 7.10 -32.49
CA GLU A 445 -8.60 6.82 -33.88
C GLU A 445 -9.14 5.45 -34.31
N ARG A 446 -8.89 4.42 -33.50
CA ARG A 446 -9.40 3.08 -33.76
C ARG A 446 -10.92 3.00 -33.73
N SER A 447 -11.59 3.83 -32.93
CA SER A 447 -13.05 3.91 -32.89
C SER A 447 -13.66 4.82 -33.97
N GLY A 448 -12.84 5.44 -34.83
CA GLY A 448 -13.30 6.36 -35.88
C GLY A 448 -13.82 7.71 -35.35
N SER A 449 -13.39 8.12 -34.16
CA SER A 449 -13.78 9.40 -33.53
C SER A 449 -12.71 10.48 -33.62
N ALA A 450 -11.50 10.13 -34.04
CA ALA A 450 -10.39 11.04 -34.29
C ALA A 450 -9.57 10.56 -35.50
N ARG A 451 -8.78 11.47 -36.09
CA ARG A 451 -7.78 11.12 -37.11
C ARG A 451 -6.52 11.95 -36.94
N ARG A 452 -5.37 11.33 -37.22
CA ARG A 452 -4.09 12.05 -37.34
C ARG A 452 -4.00 12.81 -38.66
N VAL A 453 -3.43 14.01 -38.57
CA VAL A 453 -3.23 14.93 -39.69
C VAL A 453 -1.79 15.44 -39.67
N GLY A 454 -1.21 15.69 -40.85
CA GLY A 454 0.16 16.17 -41.02
C GLY A 454 1.20 15.05 -41.17
N GLU A 455 2.38 15.41 -41.69
CA GLU A 455 3.47 14.45 -41.95
C GLU A 455 4.09 13.88 -40.66
N ASP A 456 4.11 14.66 -39.58
CA ASP A 456 4.66 14.24 -38.28
C ASP A 456 3.63 13.53 -37.37
N GLY A 457 2.35 13.50 -37.77
CA GLY A 457 1.28 12.84 -37.01
C GLY A 457 0.96 13.46 -35.63
N ASP A 458 1.42 14.69 -35.37
CA ASP A 458 1.24 15.39 -34.08
C ASP A 458 -0.03 16.26 -34.02
N GLN A 459 -0.76 16.40 -35.13
CA GLN A 459 -2.04 17.10 -35.20
C GLN A 459 -3.22 16.13 -35.31
N TRP A 460 -4.33 16.50 -34.67
CA TRP A 460 -5.52 15.67 -34.55
C TRP A 460 -6.78 16.46 -34.89
N SER A 461 -7.70 15.85 -35.63
CA SER A 461 -9.03 16.38 -35.93
C SER A 461 -10.10 15.31 -35.73
N THR A 462 -11.38 15.71 -35.76
CA THR A 462 -12.48 14.75 -35.92
C THR A 462 -12.38 14.06 -37.29
N GLN A 463 -12.85 12.81 -37.35
CA GLN A 463 -12.87 12.05 -38.59
C GLN A 463 -13.79 12.68 -39.64
#